data_AF-A0A957KZM1-F1
#
_entry.id   AF-A0A957KZM1-F1
#
_cell.length_a   1.000
_cell.length_b   1.000
_cell.length_c   1.000
_cell.angle_alpha   90.00
_cell.angle_beta   90.00
_cell.angle_gamma   90.00
#
_symmetry.space_group_name_H-M   'P 1'
#
loop_
_entity.id
_entity.type
_entity.pdbx_description
1 polymer ?
#
loop_
_entity_poly.entity_id
_entity_poly.type
_entity_poly.pdbx_seq_one_letter_code
_entity_poly.pdbx_strand_id
1 'polypeptide(L)'
;MDLHIHTPGSNDYQEPDISYLDILRQAELRGLDIIAFTDHNTVAGYVAMMQQINDLRLLQRLGRMAPDEERLLETYEKLLSKLLV
;
A
#
# COMPACT_ATOMS: atom_id res chain seq x y z
N MET A 1 -6.79 2.84 -15.55
CA MET A 1 -7.29 1.94 -14.50
C MET A 1 -6.67 0.57 -14.71
N ASP A 2 -6.33 -0.16 -13.64
CA ASP A 2 -5.80 -1.54 -13.69
C ASP A 2 -6.45 -2.40 -12.59
N LEU A 3 -7.29 -3.36 -12.95
CA LEU A 3 -8.16 -4.06 -12.00
C LEU A 3 -7.67 -5.47 -11.63
N HIS A 4 -6.43 -5.82 -11.96
CA HIS A 4 -5.91 -7.17 -11.73
C HIS A 4 -4.46 -7.15 -11.26
N ILE A 5 -4.26 -6.79 -10.00
CA ILE A 5 -2.94 -6.76 -9.36
C ILE A 5 -2.90 -7.79 -8.24
N HIS A 6 -1.99 -8.76 -8.34
CA HIS A 6 -1.65 -9.63 -7.22
C HIS A 6 -0.72 -8.91 -6.26
N THR A 7 -0.85 -9.22 -4.96
CA THR A 7 0.00 -8.63 -3.93
C THR A 7 0.73 -9.71 -3.13
N PRO A 8 1.71 -9.35 -2.28
CA PRO A 8 2.31 -10.28 -1.31
C PRO A 8 1.32 -10.98 -0.38
N GLY A 9 0.05 -10.52 -0.29
CA GLY A 9 -1.02 -11.22 0.40
C GLY A 9 -1.48 -12.53 -0.27
N SER A 10 -1.03 -12.80 -1.50
CA SER A 10 -1.27 -14.07 -2.21
C SER A 10 -0.18 -15.11 -1.89
N ASN A 11 -0.58 -16.35 -1.62
CA ASN A 11 0.35 -17.44 -1.25
C ASN A 11 1.36 -17.82 -2.34
N ASP A 12 1.09 -17.46 -3.60
CA ASP A 12 1.89 -17.77 -4.78
C ASP A 12 2.53 -16.51 -5.39
N TYR A 13 2.56 -15.39 -4.64
CA TYR A 13 3.22 -14.18 -5.10
C TYR A 13 4.73 -14.42 -5.28
N GLN A 14 5.21 -14.27 -6.52
CA GLN A 14 6.56 -14.67 -6.91
C GLN A 14 7.64 -13.60 -6.62
N GLU A 15 7.25 -12.42 -6.12
CA GLU A 15 8.13 -11.28 -5.87
C GLU A 15 7.99 -10.75 -4.42
N PRO A 16 8.38 -11.52 -3.39
CA PRO A 16 8.09 -11.19 -1.98
C PRO A 16 8.72 -9.89 -1.48
N ASP A 17 9.75 -9.38 -2.17
CA ASP A 17 10.45 -8.14 -1.79
C ASP A 17 9.70 -6.86 -2.23
N ILE A 18 8.65 -6.98 -3.05
CA ILE A 18 7.84 -5.84 -3.49
C ILE A 18 6.90 -5.41 -2.37
N SER A 19 7.04 -4.18 -1.90
CA SER A 19 6.14 -3.63 -0.89
C SER A 19 4.84 -3.12 -1.53
N TYR A 20 3.78 -2.99 -0.72
CA TYR A 20 2.54 -2.33 -1.18
C TYR A 20 2.80 -0.91 -1.67
N LEU A 21 3.76 -0.19 -1.06
CA LEU A 21 4.12 1.16 -1.50
C LEU A 21 4.71 1.17 -2.91
N ASP A 22 5.48 0.15 -3.27
CA ASP A 22 6.07 0.04 -4.62
C ASP A 22 4.98 -0.19 -5.67
N ILE A 23 3.95 -0.99 -5.34
CA ILE A 23 2.76 -1.17 -6.18
C ILE A 23 2.05 0.18 -6.42
N LEU A 24 1.81 0.95 -5.36
CA LEU A 24 1.16 2.27 -5.46
C LEU A 24 2.00 3.27 -6.26
N ARG A 25 3.33 3.31 -6.04
CA ARG A 25 4.25 4.16 -6.79
C ARG A 25 4.25 3.81 -8.27
N GLN A 26 4.25 2.52 -8.60
CA GLN A 26 4.19 2.08 -9.98
C GLN A 26 2.87 2.46 -10.64
N ALA A 27 1.76 2.42 -9.91
CA ALA A 27 0.48 2.89 -10.40
C ALA A 27 0.48 4.40 -10.67
N GLU A 28 1.04 5.22 -9.76
CA GLU A 28 1.20 6.67 -9.97
C GLU A 28 2.10 6.97 -11.18
N LEU A 29 3.24 6.28 -11.32
CA LEU A 29 4.16 6.44 -12.45
C LEU A 29 3.51 6.11 -13.79
N ARG A 30 2.57 5.16 -13.81
CA ARG A 30 1.77 4.80 -14.98
C ARG A 30 0.58 5.73 -15.22
N GLY A 31 0.36 6.73 -14.36
CA GLY A 31 -0.76 7.66 -14.46
C GLY A 31 -2.13 6.99 -14.28
N LEU A 32 -2.20 5.95 -13.44
CA LEU A 32 -3.45 5.29 -13.11
C LEU A 32 -4.13 6.04 -11.96
N ASP A 33 -5.46 6.20 -12.04
CA ASP A 33 -6.27 6.78 -10.96
C ASP A 33 -6.98 5.71 -10.11
N ILE A 34 -7.11 4.49 -10.64
CA ILE A 34 -7.79 3.36 -9.99
C ILE A 34 -7.00 2.09 -10.24
N ILE A 35 -6.72 1.35 -9.17
CA ILE A 35 -6.24 -0.03 -9.23
C ILE A 35 -7.14 -0.96 -8.40
N ALA A 36 -6.99 -2.28 -8.54
CA ALA A 36 -7.62 -3.25 -7.64
C ALA A 36 -6.64 -4.37 -7.24
N PHE A 37 -6.60 -4.69 -5.95
CA PHE A 37 -5.89 -5.87 -5.45
C PHE A 37 -6.78 -7.10 -5.60
N THR A 38 -6.30 -8.09 -6.34
CA THR A 38 -7.01 -9.34 -6.64
C THR A 38 -6.21 -10.53 -6.11
N ASP A 39 -6.03 -10.56 -4.78
CA ASP A 39 -5.35 -11.69 -4.15
C ASP A 39 -6.15 -12.98 -4.31
N HIS A 40 -5.44 -14.10 -4.39
CA HIS A 40 -6.09 -15.39 -4.63
C HIS A 40 -7.03 -15.77 -3.50
N ASN A 41 -8.34 -15.63 -3.77
CA ASN A 41 -9.44 -15.90 -2.85
C ASN A 41 -9.38 -15.12 -1.53
N THR A 42 -8.63 -14.01 -1.47
CA THR A 42 -8.49 -13.21 -0.25
C THR A 42 -8.46 -11.71 -0.55
N VAL A 43 -8.49 -10.91 0.51
CA VAL A 43 -8.22 -9.46 0.49
C VAL A 43 -7.01 -9.13 1.38
N ALA A 44 -6.14 -10.11 1.59
CA ALA A 44 -5.08 -10.07 2.60
C ALA A 44 -4.08 -8.93 2.35
N GLY A 45 -3.76 -8.64 1.09
CA GLY A 45 -2.89 -7.55 0.69
C GLY A 45 -3.44 -6.18 1.07
N TYR A 46 -4.72 -5.94 0.78
CA TYR A 46 -5.38 -4.70 1.15
C TYR A 46 -5.42 -4.53 2.68
N VAL A 47 -5.78 -5.60 3.40
CA VAL A 47 -5.82 -5.59 4.88
C VAL A 47 -4.43 -5.31 5.47
N ALA A 48 -3.39 -5.97 4.96
CA ALA A 48 -2.01 -5.77 5.43
C ALA A 48 -1.51 -4.36 5.17
N MET A 49 -1.75 -3.80 3.98
CA MET A 49 -1.42 -2.42 3.65
C MET A 49 -2.12 -1.43 4.60
N MET A 50 -3.42 -1.61 4.81
CA MET A 50 -4.18 -0.74 5.71
C MET A 50 -3.75 -0.88 7.17
N GLN A 51 -3.37 -2.07 7.62
CA GLN A 51 -2.83 -2.28 8.96
C GLN A 51 -1.50 -1.52 9.14
N GLN A 52 -0.59 -1.60 8.15
CA GLN A 52 0.66 -0.86 8.17
C GLN A 52 0.43 0.66 8.27
N ILE A 53 -0.53 1.21 7.51
CA ILE A 53 -0.90 2.63 7.59
C ILE A 53 -1.47 2.99 8.97
N ASN A 54 -2.31 2.11 9.54
CA ASN A 54 -2.90 2.32 10.86
C ASN A 54 -1.86 2.30 11.99
N ASP A 55 -0.86 1.42 11.89
CA ASP A 55 0.24 1.34 12.84
C ASP A 55 1.09 2.62 12.80
N LEU A 56 1.40 3.13 11.60
CA LEU A 56 2.07 4.42 11.43
C LEU A 56 1.24 5.56 12.04
N ARG A 57 -0.06 5.65 11.75
CA ARG A 57 -0.95 6.66 12.34
C ARG A 57 -1.05 6.55 13.87
N LEU A 58 -0.93 5.34 14.42
CA LEU A 58 -0.86 5.14 15.85
C LEU A 58 0.44 5.72 16.43
N LEU A 59 1.60 5.45 15.82
CA LEU A 59 2.88 6.03 16.23
C LEU A 59 2.86 7.57 16.18
N GLN A 60 2.26 8.14 15.13
CA GLN A 60 2.08 9.58 15.00
C GLN A 60 1.26 10.16 16.16
N ARG A 61 0.10 9.56 16.46
CA ARG A 61 -0.78 9.99 17.57
C ARG A 61 -0.11 9.87 18.94
N LEU A 62 0.77 8.88 19.12
CA LEU A 62 1.51 8.67 20.35
C LEU A 62 2.75 9.58 20.46
N GLY A 63 3.09 10.36 19.43
CA GLY A 63 4.29 11.19 19.39
C GLY A 63 5.59 10.36 19.40
N ARG A 64 5.54 9.12 18.91
CA ARG A 64 6.66 8.17 18.91
C ARG A 64 7.20 7.86 17.52
N MET A 65 6.75 8.59 16.52
CA MET A 65 7.10 8.39 15.12
C MET A 65 8.53 8.86 14.83
N ALA A 66 9.30 8.03 14.14
CA ALA A 66 10.62 8.38 13.62
C ALA A 66 10.50 9.15 12.29
N PRO A 67 11.53 9.94 11.89
CA PRO A 67 11.50 10.71 10.65
C PRO A 67 11.29 9.87 9.38
N ASP A 68 11.80 8.63 9.35
CA ASP A 68 11.60 7.71 8.23
C ASP A 68 10.14 7.23 8.14
N GLU A 69 9.52 6.97 9.30
CA GLU A 69 8.12 6.54 9.40
C GLU A 69 7.16 7.67 9.03
N GLU A 70 7.50 8.91 9.38
CA GLU A 70 6.77 10.11 8.97
C GLU A 70 6.76 10.26 7.45
N ARG A 71 7.94 10.20 6.82
CA ARG A 71 8.05 10.22 5.35
C ARG A 71 7.29 9.08 4.68
N LEU A 72 7.31 7.89 5.29
CA LEU A 72 6.59 6.73 4.80
C LEU A 72 5.07 6.98 4.82
N LEU A 73 4.53 7.46 5.95
CA LEU A 73 3.11 7.76 6.10
C LEU A 73 2.67 8.87 5.13
N GLU A 74 3.43 9.96 5.03
CA GLU A 74 3.15 11.04 4.07
C GLU A 74 3.11 10.53 2.62
N THR A 75 4.00 9.61 2.27
CA THR A 75 4.02 9.00 0.93
C THR A 75 2.74 8.20 0.68
N TYR A 76 2.31 7.36 1.64
CA TYR A 76 1.04 6.63 1.54
C TYR A 76 -0.15 7.57 1.38
N GLU A 77 -0.25 8.61 2.21
CA GLU A 77 -1.37 9.55 2.18
C GLU A 77 -1.42 10.33 0.88
N LYS A 78 -0.26 10.75 0.36
CA LYS A 78 -0.17 11.43 -0.94
C LYS A 78 -0.62 10.51 -2.09
N LEU A 79 -0.16 9.26 -2.11
CA LEU A 79 -0.52 8.33 -3.18
C LEU A 79 -2.02 8.01 -3.14
N LEU A 80 -2.55 7.65 -1.97
CA LEU A 80 -3.97 7.32 -1.79
C LEU A 80 -4.91 8.53 -1.93
N SER A 81 -4.39 9.76 -1.87
CA SER A 81 -5.19 10.96 -2.21
C SER A 81 -5.51 11.07 -3.71
N LYS A 82 -4.71 10.41 -4.56
CA LYS A 82 -4.84 10.44 -6.03
C LYS A 82 -5.30 9.12 -6.61
N LEU A 83 -5.02 8.03 -5.92
CA LEU A 83 -5.22 6.65 -6.37
C LEU A 83 -6.30 5.99 -5.53
N LEU A 84 -7.35 5.49 -6.18
CA LEU A 84 -8.30 4.57 -5.57
C LEU A 84 -7.77 3.14 -5.68
N VAL A 85 -7.85 2.38 -4.58
CA VAL A 85 -7.49 0.95 -4.49
C VAL A 85 -8.70 0.16 -4.07
#